data_AF-X1TC72-F1
#
_entry.id   AF-X1TC72-F1
#
_cell.length_a   1.000
_cell.length_b   1.000
_cell.length_c   1.000
_cell.angle_alpha   90.00
_cell.angle_beta   90.00
_cell.angle_gamma   90.00
#
_symmetry.space_group_name_H-M   'P 1'
#
loop_
_entity.id
_entity.type
_entity.pdbx_description
1 polymer ?
#
loop_
_entity_poly.entity_id
_entity_poly.type
_entity_poly.pdbx_seq_one_letter_code
_entity_poly.pdbx_strand_id
1 'polypeptide(L)'
;MNNTCKILILVSLIVLLILVGTIVYFCLNKNKENLEDKSDLLTVIITSSYIKSHPLTILIDSVIKSLDLINLPKNTKIILAHDYNNNKNYIEYIYNLKKKYTYNKNINIIVRKTKGHLTGNIRNVINLVKTKFILILQHDLRFINQFDIKKIIEDMNKNKIMKHIRFNK
;
A
#
# COMPACT_ATOMS: atom_id res chain seq x y z
N MET A 1 50.28 1.75 -41.79
CA MET A 1 49.72 2.30 -40.53
C MET A 1 50.64 1.90 -39.39
N ASN A 2 51.26 2.86 -38.70
CA ASN A 2 52.32 2.61 -37.73
C ASN A 2 51.77 1.89 -36.48
N ASN A 3 52.55 1.00 -35.84
CA ASN A 3 52.08 0.21 -34.69
C ASN A 3 51.58 1.08 -33.52
N THR A 4 52.16 2.26 -33.36
CA THR A 4 51.71 3.30 -32.40
C THR A 4 50.28 3.77 -32.64
N CYS A 5 49.84 3.89 -33.90
CA CYS A 5 48.49 4.34 -34.24
C CYS A 5 47.43 3.27 -33.89
N LYS A 6 47.74 1.97 -34.07
CA LYS A 6 46.86 0.86 -33.67
C LYS A 6 46.68 0.78 -32.15
N ILE A 7 47.76 1.01 -31.39
CA ILE A 7 47.71 1.02 -29.91
C ILE A 7 46.83 2.17 -29.41
N LEU A 8 46.95 3.37 -30.01
CA LEU A 8 46.16 4.53 -29.60
C LEU A 8 44.65 4.31 -29.81
N ILE A 9 44.27 3.72 -30.96
CA ILE A 9 42.87 3.40 -31.28
C ILE A 9 42.32 2.35 -30.30
N LEU A 10 43.10 1.32 -29.98
CA LEU A 10 42.69 0.27 -29.06
C LEU A 10 42.47 0.82 -27.64
N VAL A 11 43.39 1.66 -27.14
CA VAL A 11 43.25 2.31 -25.83
C VAL A 11 42.00 3.21 -25.79
N SER A 12 41.76 3.99 -26.85
CA SER A 12 40.57 4.85 -26.93
C SER A 12 39.26 4.04 -26.91
N LEU A 13 39.21 2.89 -27.59
CA LEU A 13 38.06 1.97 -27.58
C LEU A 13 37.82 1.36 -26.19
N ILE A 14 38.88 0.96 -25.50
CA ILE A 14 38.80 0.42 -24.13
C ILE A 14 38.25 1.48 -23.17
N VAL A 15 38.77 2.71 -23.23
CA VAL A 15 38.29 3.81 -22.38
C VAL A 15 36.81 4.11 -22.65
N LEU A 16 36.40 4.13 -23.93
CA LEU A 16 35.01 4.35 -24.31
C LEU A 16 34.08 3.25 -23.77
N LEU A 17 34.49 1.98 -23.85
CA LEU A 17 33.71 0.86 -23.32
C LEU A 17 33.55 0.92 -21.80
N ILE A 18 34.60 1.29 -21.06
CA ILE A 18 34.54 1.48 -19.61
C ILE A 18 33.60 2.65 -19.26
N LEU A 19 33.66 3.74 -20.02
CA LEU A 19 32.80 4.91 -19.79
C LEU A 19 31.31 4.57 -20.04
N VAL A 20 31.01 3.89 -21.15
CA VAL A 20 29.65 3.45 -21.45
C VAL A 20 29.17 2.45 -20.40
N GLY A 21 30.01 1.50 -19.99
CA GLY A 21 29.70 0.52 -18.95
C GLY A 21 29.38 1.18 -17.61
N THR A 22 30.14 2.19 -17.19
CA THR A 22 29.90 2.92 -15.94
C THR A 22 28.64 3.79 -16.01
N ILE A 23 28.35 4.44 -17.14
CA ILE A 23 27.10 5.19 -17.34
C ILE A 23 25.89 4.26 -17.28
N VAL A 24 25.92 3.13 -18.00
CA VAL A 24 24.84 2.14 -17.99
C VAL A 24 24.66 1.58 -16.58
N TYR A 25 25.74 1.20 -15.90
CA TYR A 25 25.69 0.72 -14.52
C TYR A 25 25.06 1.76 -13.58
N PHE A 26 25.48 3.02 -13.66
CA PHE A 26 24.94 4.10 -12.84
C PHE A 26 23.46 4.36 -13.12
N CYS A 27 23.05 4.38 -14.39
CA CYS A 27 21.64 4.51 -14.79
C CYS A 27 20.77 3.36 -14.26
N LEU A 28 21.27 2.12 -14.32
CA LEU A 28 20.56 0.96 -13.78
C LEU A 28 20.46 1.02 -12.25
N ASN A 29 21.53 1.43 -11.56
CA ASN A 29 21.54 1.47 -10.10
C ASN A 29 20.70 2.61 -9.52
N LYS A 30 20.68 3.78 -10.16
CA LYS A 30 19.81 4.92 -9.79
C LYS A 30 18.32 4.60 -9.90
N ASN A 31 17.96 3.70 -10.83
CA ASN A 31 16.61 3.16 -10.92
C ASN A 31 16.31 2.13 -9.82
N LYS A 32 17.32 1.36 -9.39
CA LYS A 32 17.19 0.31 -8.37
C LYS A 32 17.02 0.86 -6.96
N GLU A 33 17.73 1.95 -6.59
CA GLU A 33 17.54 2.63 -5.29
C GLU A 33 16.19 3.35 -5.18
N ASN A 34 15.56 3.74 -6.30
CA ASN A 34 14.17 4.24 -6.30
C ASN A 34 13.10 3.15 -6.25
N LEU A 35 13.51 1.88 -6.34
CA LEU A 35 12.67 0.69 -6.35
C LEU A 35 12.80 -0.12 -5.06
N GLU A 36 13.33 0.45 -3.98
CA GLU A 36 13.05 -0.09 -2.65
C GLU A 36 11.52 -0.13 -2.51
N ASP A 37 10.97 -1.34 -2.37
CA ASP A 37 9.54 -1.60 -2.52
C ASP A 37 8.78 -0.82 -1.44
N LYS A 38 8.32 0.39 -1.79
CA LYS A 38 7.57 1.29 -0.89
C LYS A 38 6.27 0.63 -0.38
N SER A 39 5.94 -0.60 -0.80
CA SER A 39 4.87 -1.41 -0.23
C SER A 39 4.96 -1.58 1.28
N ASP A 40 6.18 -1.53 1.86
CA ASP A 40 6.40 -1.72 3.29
C ASP A 40 6.23 -0.43 4.12
N LEU A 41 5.94 0.71 3.48
CA LEU A 41 5.78 1.97 4.19
C LEU A 41 4.37 2.20 4.72
N LEU A 42 3.35 1.59 4.12
CA LEU A 42 1.93 1.88 4.40
C LEU A 42 1.13 0.61 4.65
N THR A 43 0.29 0.62 5.68
CA THR A 43 -0.79 -0.35 5.89
C THR A 43 -2.13 0.36 5.79
N VAL A 44 -3.08 -0.20 5.05
CA VAL A 44 -4.46 0.29 5.00
C VAL A 44 -5.29 -0.41 6.07
N ILE A 45 -6.04 0.33 6.86
CA ILE A 45 -7.02 -0.20 7.80
C ILE A 45 -8.41 0.25 7.33
N ILE A 46 -9.27 -0.69 6.96
CA ILE A 46 -10.67 -0.41 6.63
C ILE A 46 -11.53 -0.86 7.80
N THR A 47 -12.21 0.09 8.43
CA THR A 47 -13.05 -0.15 9.61
C THR A 47 -14.50 -0.39 9.21
N SER A 48 -15.13 -1.38 9.83
CA SER A 48 -16.52 -1.74 9.56
C SER A 48 -17.25 -2.18 10.83
N SER A 49 -18.55 -1.91 10.87
CA SER A 49 -19.49 -2.36 11.88
C SER A 49 -20.75 -2.87 11.19
N TYR A 50 -21.66 -3.50 11.94
CA TYR A 50 -22.92 -3.97 11.37
C TYR A 50 -23.77 -2.84 10.79
N ILE A 51 -24.25 -3.04 9.57
CA ILE A 51 -25.20 -2.18 8.86
C ILE A 51 -26.31 -3.03 8.21
N LYS A 52 -27.41 -2.38 7.81
CA LYS A 52 -28.60 -3.05 7.26
C LYS A 52 -28.34 -3.80 5.94
N SER A 53 -27.37 -3.38 5.14
CA SER A 53 -27.06 -4.02 3.85
C SER A 53 -26.32 -5.35 3.98
N HIS A 54 -25.91 -5.75 5.20
CA HIS A 54 -25.37 -7.09 5.42
C HIS A 54 -26.46 -8.15 5.18
N PRO A 55 -26.15 -9.27 4.51
CA PRO A 55 -24.82 -9.89 4.45
C PRO A 55 -23.93 -9.51 3.24
N LEU A 56 -24.33 -8.55 2.41
CA LEU A 56 -23.61 -8.18 1.19
C LEU A 56 -22.25 -7.53 1.49
N THR A 57 -21.23 -7.84 0.67
CA THR A 57 -19.86 -7.31 0.80
C THR A 57 -19.60 -6.06 -0.04
N ILE A 58 -20.61 -5.58 -0.76
CA ILE A 58 -20.48 -4.59 -1.85
C ILE A 58 -19.77 -3.30 -1.41
N LEU A 59 -20.01 -2.83 -0.19
CA LEU A 59 -19.38 -1.60 0.31
C LEU A 59 -17.87 -1.76 0.51
N ILE A 60 -17.45 -2.84 1.18
CA ILE A 60 -16.03 -3.17 1.33
C ILE A 60 -15.37 -3.37 -0.03
N ASP A 61 -16.04 -4.07 -0.94
CA ASP A 61 -15.55 -4.29 -2.30
C ASP A 61 -15.31 -2.97 -3.03
N SER A 62 -16.27 -2.04 -2.91
CA SER A 62 -16.15 -0.72 -3.54
C SER A 62 -15.02 0.11 -2.93
N VAL A 63 -14.78 0.04 -1.62
CA VAL A 63 -13.68 0.76 -0.98
C VAL A 63 -12.34 0.16 -1.42
N ILE A 64 -12.19 -1.16 -1.38
CA ILE A 64 -10.95 -1.84 -1.81
C ILE A 64 -10.65 -1.53 -3.27
N LYS A 65 -11.65 -1.62 -4.16
CA LYS A 65 -11.48 -1.28 -5.58
C LYS A 65 -11.08 0.19 -5.78
N SER A 66 -11.59 1.10 -4.93
CA SER A 66 -11.22 2.51 -5.02
C SER A 66 -9.77 2.80 -4.63
N LEU A 67 -9.08 1.87 -3.96
CA LEU A 67 -7.65 2.02 -3.67
C LEU A 67 -6.79 2.02 -4.94
N ASP A 68 -7.30 1.48 -6.05
CA ASP A 68 -6.63 1.55 -7.35
C ASP A 68 -6.52 3.00 -7.85
N LEU A 69 -7.41 3.90 -7.40
CA LEU A 69 -7.40 5.32 -7.78
C LEU A 69 -6.27 6.10 -7.10
N ILE A 70 -5.66 5.57 -6.04
CA ILE A 70 -4.67 6.30 -5.24
C ILE A 70 -3.23 5.86 -5.53
N ASN A 71 -3.01 5.07 -6.58
CA ASN A 71 -1.73 4.45 -6.93
C ASN A 71 -1.10 3.67 -5.76
N LEU A 72 -1.94 2.93 -5.01
CA LEU A 72 -1.48 2.12 -3.90
C LEU A 72 -0.53 1.01 -4.38
N PRO A 73 0.62 0.77 -3.72
CA PRO A 73 1.49 -0.35 -4.07
C PRO A 73 0.73 -1.70 -4.00
N LYS A 74 0.94 -2.57 -4.99
CA LYS A 74 0.20 -3.85 -5.12
C LYS A 74 0.36 -4.78 -3.91
N ASN A 75 1.49 -4.70 -3.23
CA ASN A 75 1.83 -5.52 -2.06
C ASN A 75 1.43 -4.86 -0.72
N THR A 76 0.74 -3.72 -0.75
CA THR A 76 0.31 -3.03 0.47
C THR A 76 -0.64 -3.91 1.28
N LYS A 77 -0.33 -4.05 2.57
CA LYS A 77 -1.17 -4.78 3.53
C LYS A 77 -2.46 -4.01 3.79
N ILE A 78 -3.57 -4.73 3.80
CA ILE A 78 -4.90 -4.23 4.10
C ILE A 78 -5.45 -5.03 5.27
N ILE A 79 -5.88 -4.34 6.32
CA ILE A 79 -6.54 -4.93 7.47
C ILE A 79 -8.01 -4.50 7.46
N LEU A 80 -8.91 -5.47 7.31
CA LEU A 80 -10.35 -5.26 7.47
C LEU A 80 -10.69 -5.43 8.96
N ALA A 81 -10.86 -4.31 9.65
CA ALA A 81 -11.09 -4.23 11.09
C ALA A 81 -12.60 -4.15 11.40
N HIS A 82 -13.15 -5.27 11.84
CA HIS A 82 -14.58 -5.46 12.07
C HIS A 82 -14.93 -5.40 13.55
N ASP A 83 -16.00 -4.67 13.89
CA ASP A 83 -16.53 -4.67 15.26
C ASP A 83 -17.26 -5.98 15.56
N TYR A 84 -17.56 -6.22 16.83
CA TYR A 84 -18.40 -7.34 17.23
C TYR A 84 -19.88 -7.07 16.94
N ASN A 85 -20.58 -8.07 16.41
CA ASN A 85 -22.04 -8.10 16.38
C ASN A 85 -22.54 -9.55 16.33
N ASN A 86 -23.65 -9.84 17.02
CA ASN A 86 -24.26 -11.17 17.09
C ASN A 86 -25.42 -11.38 16.09
N ASN A 87 -25.74 -10.38 15.27
CA ASN A 87 -26.74 -10.49 14.22
C ASN A 87 -26.34 -11.56 13.19
N LYS A 88 -27.28 -12.44 12.80
CA LYS A 88 -27.04 -13.54 11.85
C LYS A 88 -26.48 -13.05 10.51
N ASN A 89 -27.02 -11.97 9.96
CA ASN A 89 -26.56 -11.40 8.69
C ASN A 89 -25.14 -10.84 8.81
N TYR A 90 -24.74 -10.37 10.00
CA TYR A 90 -23.35 -9.95 10.22
C TYR A 90 -22.39 -11.12 10.23
N ILE A 91 -22.77 -12.21 10.91
CA ILE A 91 -21.97 -13.42 10.97
C ILE A 91 -21.78 -14.00 9.56
N GLU A 92 -22.86 -14.04 8.77
CA GLU A 92 -22.82 -14.45 7.37
C GLU A 92 -21.97 -13.50 6.51
N TYR A 93 -22.07 -12.19 6.71
CA TYR A 93 -21.20 -11.21 6.06
C TYR A 93 -19.71 -11.48 6.33
N ILE A 94 -19.33 -11.71 7.59
CA ILE A 94 -17.93 -12.03 7.94
C ILE A 94 -17.49 -13.34 7.28
N TYR A 95 -18.36 -14.34 7.23
CA TYR A 95 -18.09 -15.59 6.51
C TYR A 95 -17.86 -15.34 5.01
N ASN A 96 -18.74 -14.57 4.37
CA ASN A 96 -18.63 -14.21 2.96
C ASN A 96 -17.34 -13.44 2.65
N LEU A 97 -16.96 -12.47 3.50
CA LEU A 97 -15.70 -11.74 3.38
C LEU A 97 -14.49 -12.68 3.48
N LYS A 98 -14.46 -13.55 4.50
CA LYS A 98 -13.35 -14.50 4.68
C LYS A 98 -13.22 -15.43 3.49
N LYS A 99 -14.34 -16.01 3.03
CA LYS A 99 -14.38 -16.87 1.83
C LYS A 99 -13.85 -16.12 0.60
N LYS A 100 -14.33 -14.91 0.36
CA LYS A 100 -13.95 -14.10 -0.81
C LYS A 100 -12.46 -13.75 -0.83
N TYR A 101 -11.89 -13.39 0.31
CA TYR A 101 -10.50 -12.96 0.41
C TYR A 101 -9.52 -14.04 0.88
N THR A 102 -9.94 -15.31 0.94
CA THR A 102 -9.13 -16.44 1.44
C THR A 102 -7.76 -16.55 0.75
N TYR A 103 -7.69 -16.29 -0.56
CA TYR A 103 -6.45 -16.41 -1.34
C TYR A 103 -5.65 -15.11 -1.45
N ASN A 104 -6.16 -13.99 -0.93
CA ASN A 104 -5.46 -12.72 -0.96
C ASN A 104 -4.59 -12.55 0.30
N LYS A 105 -3.29 -12.87 0.17
CA LYS A 105 -2.32 -12.78 1.28
C LYS A 105 -2.11 -11.37 1.82
N ASN A 106 -2.51 -10.34 1.09
CA ASN A 106 -2.37 -8.95 1.51
C ASN A 106 -3.55 -8.47 2.36
N ILE A 107 -4.66 -9.23 2.42
CA ILE A 107 -5.88 -8.86 3.15
C ILE A 107 -6.05 -9.72 4.39
N ASN A 108 -6.02 -9.08 5.56
CA ASN A 108 -6.29 -9.73 6.85
C ASN A 108 -7.63 -9.23 7.42
N ILE A 109 -8.52 -10.17 7.75
CA ILE A 109 -9.83 -9.85 8.37
C ILE A 109 -9.74 -10.10 9.86
N ILE A 110 -9.87 -9.04 10.66
CA ILE A 110 -9.80 -9.11 12.12
C ILE A 110 -11.15 -8.66 12.69
N VAL A 111 -11.78 -9.53 13.49
CA VAL A 111 -13.07 -9.26 14.14
C VAL A 111 -12.86 -9.14 15.65
N ARG A 112 -13.41 -8.09 16.26
CA ARG A 112 -13.38 -7.93 17.71
C ARG A 112 -14.25 -8.99 18.40
N LYS A 113 -13.84 -9.38 19.61
CA LYS A 113 -14.64 -10.25 20.50
C LYS A 113 -15.77 -9.50 21.22
N THR A 114 -15.65 -8.19 21.37
CA THR A 114 -16.61 -7.31 22.08
C THR A 114 -16.79 -5.99 21.33
N LYS A 115 -17.95 -5.35 21.52
CA LYS A 115 -18.26 -4.05 20.89
C LYS A 115 -17.24 -3.01 21.31
N GLY A 116 -16.60 -2.36 20.34
CA GLY A 116 -15.58 -1.35 20.57
C GLY A 116 -15.79 -0.06 19.78
N HIS A 117 -16.77 -0.02 18.87
CA HIS A 117 -16.96 1.09 17.93
C HIS A 117 -15.71 1.35 17.08
N LEU A 118 -15.65 2.51 16.41
CA LEU A 118 -14.55 2.88 15.53
C LEU A 118 -13.19 2.86 16.24
N THR A 119 -13.07 3.57 17.37
CA THR A 119 -11.82 3.68 18.13
C THR A 119 -11.37 2.33 18.66
N GLY A 120 -12.30 1.50 19.14
CA GLY A 120 -11.99 0.14 19.56
C GLY A 120 -11.50 -0.72 18.39
N ASN A 121 -12.12 -0.64 17.21
CA ASN A 121 -11.66 -1.37 16.03
C ASN A 121 -10.23 -1.01 15.68
N ILE A 122 -9.91 0.28 15.63
CA ILE A 122 -8.56 0.78 15.33
C ILE A 122 -7.57 0.28 16.39
N ARG A 123 -7.88 0.44 17.69
CA ARG A 123 -7.01 -0.03 18.77
C ARG A 123 -6.76 -1.54 18.74
N ASN A 124 -7.74 -2.32 18.29
CA ASN A 124 -7.62 -3.77 18.20
C ASN A 124 -6.61 -4.22 17.12
N VAL A 125 -6.44 -3.44 16.06
CA VAL A 125 -5.57 -3.82 14.92
C VAL A 125 -4.27 -3.03 14.85
N ILE A 126 -4.17 -1.90 15.55
CA ILE A 126 -2.98 -1.03 15.44
C ILE A 126 -1.69 -1.73 15.87
N ASN A 127 -1.76 -2.63 16.86
CA ASN A 127 -0.62 -3.43 17.32
C ASN A 127 -0.14 -4.48 16.29
N LEU A 128 -0.94 -4.75 15.25
CA LEU A 128 -0.57 -5.65 14.15
C LEU A 128 0.14 -4.91 13.01
N VAL A 129 0.06 -3.57 13.00
CA VAL A 129 0.71 -2.75 11.98
C VAL A 129 2.20 -2.66 12.27
N LYS A 130 3.01 -2.98 11.26
CA LYS A 130 4.47 -2.86 11.31
C LYS A 130 5.02 -1.74 10.43
N THR A 131 4.19 -1.20 9.55
CA THR A 131 4.59 -0.17 8.60
C THR A 131 4.64 1.20 9.26
N LYS A 132 5.46 2.10 8.72
CA LYS A 132 5.67 3.44 9.27
C LYS A 132 4.39 4.30 9.23
N PHE A 133 3.59 4.14 8.18
CA PHE A 133 2.37 4.91 7.95
C PHE A 133 1.14 4.01 7.95
N ILE A 134 -0.01 4.61 8.27
CA ILE A 134 -1.31 3.97 8.27
C ILE A 134 -2.29 4.85 7.49
N LEU A 135 -3.06 4.24 6.59
CA LEU A 135 -4.24 4.86 5.99
C LEU A 135 -5.49 4.24 6.60
N ILE A 136 -6.28 5.03 7.35
CA ILE A 136 -7.52 4.57 7.97
C ILE A 136 -8.71 5.01 7.13
N LEU A 137 -9.56 4.06 6.76
CA LEU A 137 -10.79 4.27 5.99
C LEU A 137 -11.99 3.64 6.72
N GLN A 138 -13.18 4.13 6.41
CA GLN A 138 -14.44 3.48 6.78
C GLN A 138 -14.99 2.70 5.59
N HIS A 139 -15.76 1.65 5.84
CA HIS A 139 -16.32 0.74 4.83
C HIS A 139 -17.22 1.40 3.78
N ASP A 140 -17.67 2.64 3.99
CA ASP A 140 -18.52 3.43 3.12
C ASP A 140 -17.80 4.64 2.47
N LEU A 141 -16.50 4.82 2.74
CA LEU A 141 -15.69 5.93 2.22
C LEU A 141 -14.76 5.47 1.09
N ARG A 142 -15.31 5.37 -0.11
CA ARG A 142 -14.53 5.09 -1.33
C ARG A 142 -13.88 6.36 -1.87
N PHE A 143 -12.70 6.22 -2.48
CA PHE A 143 -12.14 7.27 -3.30
C PHE A 143 -12.94 7.41 -4.61
N ILE A 144 -13.13 8.65 -5.07
CA ILE A 144 -13.81 8.96 -6.33
C ILE A 144 -12.89 9.68 -7.32
N ASN A 145 -11.81 10.29 -6.83
CA ASN A 145 -10.82 11.01 -7.62
C ASN A 145 -9.47 10.30 -7.53
N GLN A 146 -8.70 10.39 -8.61
CA GLN A 146 -7.35 9.86 -8.65
C GLN A 146 -6.37 10.82 -7.97
N PHE A 147 -5.42 10.26 -7.22
CA PHE A 147 -4.25 10.99 -6.72
C PHE A 147 -3.12 10.01 -6.43
N ASP A 148 -1.92 10.51 -6.13
CA ASP A 148 -0.78 9.65 -5.83
C ASP A 148 -0.48 9.65 -4.32
N ILE A 149 -0.80 8.52 -3.65
CA ILE A 149 -0.55 8.35 -2.22
C ILE A 149 0.95 8.45 -1.88
N LYS A 150 1.86 8.19 -2.84
CA LYS A 150 3.30 8.27 -2.59
C LYS A 150 3.74 9.71 -2.32
N LYS A 151 3.16 10.69 -3.01
CA LYS A 151 3.46 12.12 -2.77
C LYS A 151 3.08 12.53 -1.35
N ILE A 152 1.94 12.03 -0.88
CA ILE A 152 1.48 12.24 0.50
C ILE A 152 2.47 11.65 1.50
N ILE A 153 2.92 10.41 1.28
CA ILE A 153 3.93 9.76 2.15
C ILE A 153 5.25 10.53 2.13
N GLU A 154 5.67 11.07 0.98
CA GLU A 154 6.87 11.90 0.86
C GLU A 154 6.75 13.19 1.65
N ASP A 155 5.61 13.87 1.57
CA ASP A 155 5.34 15.09 2.34
C ASP A 155 5.33 14.82 3.85
N MET A 156 4.71 13.72 4.29
CA MET A 156 4.76 13.29 5.70
C MET A 156 6.18 12.93 6.17
N ASN A 157 7.01 12.35 5.30
CA ASN A 157 8.42 12.08 5.63
C ASN A 157 9.24 13.36 5.77
N LYS A 158 9.01 14.34 4.89
CA LYS A 158 9.70 15.63 4.92
C LYS A 158 9.26 16.49 6.10
N ASN A 159 7.98 16.42 6.46
CA ASN A 159 7.40 17.22 7.53
C ASN A 159 7.08 16.38 8.78
N LYS A 160 8.04 16.30 9.71
CA LYS A 160 7.90 15.54 10.97
C LYS A 160 6.78 16.04 11.90
N ILE A 161 6.26 17.25 11.68
CA ILE A 161 5.13 17.81 12.45
C ILE A 161 3.79 17.23 11.96
N MET A 162 3.73 16.84 10.68
CA MET A 162 2.53 16.28 10.07
C MET A 162 2.32 14.83 10.53
N LYS A 163 1.37 14.64 11.45
CA LYS A 163 1.05 13.32 12.03
C LYS A 163 -0.13 12.61 11.34
N HIS A 164 -1.01 13.37 10.69
CA HIS A 164 -2.28 12.87 10.17
C HIS A 164 -2.77 13.72 9.00
N ILE A 165 -3.39 13.06 8.02
CA ILE A 165 -4.06 13.67 6.88
C ILE A 165 -5.48 13.11 6.82
N ARG A 166 -6.45 13.99 6.62
CA ARG A 166 -7.87 13.64 6.53
C ARG A 166 -8.37 13.87 5.11
N PHE A 167 -8.99 12.87 4.53
CA PHE A 167 -9.78 13.02 3.31
C PHE A 167 -11.20 13.39 3.71
N ASN A 168 -11.64 14.57 3.30
CA ASN A 168 -13.02 15.01 3.50
C ASN A 168 -13.89 14.64 2.29
N LYS A 169 -15.19 14.55 2.54
CA LYS A 169 -16.21 14.20 1.55
C LYS A 169 -16.49 15.37 0.61
#